data_AF-A0A6P2GCY5-F1
#
_entry.id   AF-A0A6P2GCY5-F1
#
_cell.length_a   1.000
_cell.length_b   1.000
_cell.length_c   1.000
_cell.angle_alpha   90.00
_cell.angle_beta   90.00
_cell.angle_gamma   90.00
#
_symmetry.space_group_name_H-M   'P 1'
#
loop_
_entity.id
_entity.type
_entity.pdbx_description
1 polymer ?
#
loop_
_entity_poly.entity_id
_entity_poly.type
_entity_poly.pdbx_seq_one_letter_code
_entity_poly.pdbx_strand_id
1 'polypeptide(L)'
;MTSRFFAACIAAAIGCAALPAAHARTWLAPAASLGKGAYVHRFVLRDPVTHQPPPNARYRLFLPGQVIAGLPVKPGQHDSVIFGTTDAAGRTVRIRLPTSHPQKQWVFNPIIGEGDLGESFRLVGPSGDTPLGSFPYVLDVEHEYLACGYSDANGYTYYVQSRTPRNVNLHTGMLGGSAAHCGNRSSPSCCRWRSRNATPAAWLPCSTSARFPTTA
;
A
#
# COMPACT_ATOMS: atom_id res chain seq x y z
N MET A 1 73.57 15.54 -8.37
CA MET A 1 72.45 16.47 -8.60
C MET A 1 71.38 15.75 -9.40
N THR A 2 70.33 15.26 -8.76
CA THR A 2 69.18 14.61 -9.41
C THR A 2 67.91 15.10 -8.71
N SER A 3 67.33 16.16 -9.27
CA SER A 3 66.07 16.75 -8.83
C SER A 3 64.92 15.92 -9.40
N ARG A 4 64.07 15.37 -8.53
CA ARG A 4 62.84 14.66 -8.92
C ARG A 4 61.67 15.62 -8.80
N PHE A 5 61.06 15.90 -9.95
CA PHE A 5 59.82 16.65 -10.11
C PHE A 5 58.67 15.97 -9.33
N PHE A 6 58.05 16.72 -8.41
CA PHE A 6 56.76 16.35 -7.82
C PHE A 6 55.65 16.91 -8.72
N ALA A 7 54.96 16.03 -9.45
CA ALA A 7 53.69 16.34 -10.10
C ALA A 7 52.56 16.24 -9.07
N ALA A 8 51.97 17.38 -8.70
CA ALA A 8 50.77 17.42 -7.87
C ALA A 8 49.54 17.07 -8.72
N CYS A 9 48.92 15.92 -8.44
CA CYS A 9 47.64 15.53 -9.02
C CYS A 9 46.52 16.32 -8.34
N ILE A 10 45.80 17.16 -9.09
CA ILE A 10 44.58 17.82 -8.65
C ILE A 10 43.45 16.77 -8.64
N ALA A 11 43.05 16.33 -7.45
CA ALA A 11 41.86 15.50 -7.28
C ALA A 11 40.61 16.39 -7.40
N ALA A 12 39.94 16.33 -8.54
CA ALA A 12 38.61 16.91 -8.71
C ALA A 12 37.59 16.06 -7.94
N ALA A 13 37.19 16.52 -6.75
CA ALA A 13 36.06 15.96 -6.04
C ALA A 13 34.77 16.31 -6.82
N ILE A 14 34.32 15.38 -7.66
CA ILE A 14 32.96 15.43 -8.22
C ILE A 14 32.02 15.18 -7.04
N GLY A 15 31.54 16.26 -6.44
CA GLY A 15 30.46 16.21 -5.48
C GLY A 15 29.26 15.57 -6.16
N CYS A 16 28.88 14.37 -5.71
CA CYS A 16 27.55 13.84 -5.93
C CYS A 16 26.57 14.84 -5.32
N ALA A 17 26.12 15.81 -6.11
CA ALA A 17 24.88 16.50 -5.83
C ALA A 17 23.80 15.43 -5.92
N ALA A 18 23.47 14.85 -4.76
CA ALA A 18 22.28 14.04 -4.61
C ALA A 18 21.11 14.93 -5.04
N LEU A 19 20.61 14.68 -6.25
CA LEU A 19 19.32 15.19 -6.68
C LEU A 19 18.35 14.93 -5.52
N PRO A 20 17.54 15.90 -5.10
CA PRO A 20 16.57 15.67 -4.04
C PRO A 20 15.75 14.46 -4.47
N ALA A 21 15.90 13.36 -3.71
CA ALA A 21 15.11 12.17 -3.94
C ALA A 21 13.66 12.64 -3.96
N ALA A 22 12.98 12.45 -5.09
CA ALA A 22 11.54 12.63 -5.19
C ALA A 22 10.93 12.04 -3.92
N HIS A 23 10.29 12.89 -3.11
CA HIS A 23 10.07 12.65 -1.68
C HIS A 23 9.52 11.25 -1.41
N ALA A 24 10.41 10.32 -1.04
CA ALA A 24 10.03 8.97 -0.68
C ALA A 24 9.05 9.06 0.50
N ARG A 25 7.84 8.53 0.32
CA ARG A 25 6.81 8.51 1.35
C ARG A 25 7.35 7.95 2.66
N THR A 26 7.14 8.69 3.75
CA THR A 26 7.55 8.25 5.09
C THR A 26 6.62 7.14 5.58
N TRP A 27 7.20 5.99 5.91
CA TRP A 27 6.49 4.84 6.46
C TRP A 27 6.66 4.77 7.98
N LEU A 28 5.56 4.84 8.71
CA LEU A 28 5.57 4.77 10.17
C LEU A 28 5.59 3.32 10.66
N ALA A 29 6.54 3.03 11.54
CA ALA A 29 6.64 1.74 12.21
C ALA A 29 5.47 1.53 13.18
N PRO A 30 4.97 0.29 13.36
CA PRO A 30 3.76 0.00 14.13
C PRO A 30 3.85 0.31 15.63
N ALA A 31 5.07 0.51 16.16
CA ALA A 31 5.29 0.92 17.54
C ALA A 31 5.02 2.42 17.78
N ALA A 32 4.93 3.24 16.72
CA ALA A 32 4.72 4.67 16.85
C ALA A 32 3.35 5.02 17.47
N SER A 33 3.30 6.16 18.15
CA SER A 33 2.08 6.78 18.65
C SER A 33 1.96 8.19 18.10
N LEU A 34 0.83 8.51 17.50
CA LEU A 34 0.52 9.81 16.91
C LEU A 34 -0.62 10.50 17.67
N GLY A 35 -0.74 11.81 17.51
CA GLY A 35 -1.84 12.58 18.06
C GLY A 35 -1.72 12.86 19.56
N LYS A 36 -2.76 13.49 20.11
CA LYS A 36 -2.91 13.83 21.52
C LYS A 36 -4.38 13.62 21.91
N GLY A 37 -4.61 13.03 23.07
CA GLY A 37 -5.96 12.81 23.60
C GLY A 37 -6.09 11.52 24.40
N ALA A 38 -7.25 11.39 25.07
CA ALA A 38 -7.55 10.29 25.97
C ALA A 38 -7.93 8.99 25.23
N TYR A 39 -8.48 9.11 24.02
CA TYR A 39 -8.95 7.96 23.26
C TYR A 39 -7.85 7.42 22.35
N VAL A 40 -7.55 6.12 22.48
CA VAL A 40 -6.53 5.43 21.70
C VAL A 40 -7.20 4.55 20.65
N HIS A 41 -6.97 4.87 19.38
CA HIS A 41 -7.37 4.07 18.23
C HIS A 41 -6.18 3.23 17.74
N ARG A 42 -6.41 1.93 17.50
CA ARG A 42 -5.46 1.02 16.88
C ARG A 42 -6.23 0.00 16.06
N PHE A 43 -5.78 -0.25 14.85
CA PHE A 43 -6.44 -1.16 13.92
C PHE A 43 -5.61 -2.43 13.71
N VAL A 44 -6.26 -3.49 13.28
CA VAL A 44 -5.62 -4.74 12.88
C VAL A 44 -5.98 -4.98 11.42
N LEU A 45 -4.97 -4.97 10.56
CA LEU A 45 -5.14 -5.40 9.18
C LEU A 45 -5.41 -6.90 9.17
N ARG A 46 -6.38 -7.33 8.37
CA ARG A 46 -6.66 -8.74 8.13
C ARG A 46 -6.78 -8.95 6.63
N ASP A 47 -6.15 -10.01 6.16
CA ASP A 47 -6.37 -10.49 4.80
C ASP A 47 -7.85 -10.91 4.66
N PRO A 48 -8.59 -10.42 3.65
CA PRO A 48 -10.02 -10.65 3.57
C PRO A 48 -10.40 -12.10 3.23
N VAL A 49 -9.45 -12.90 2.72
CA VAL A 49 -9.69 -14.30 2.33
C VAL A 49 -9.34 -15.25 3.48
N THR A 50 -8.17 -15.06 4.08
CA THR A 50 -7.64 -15.95 5.12
C THR A 50 -7.96 -15.48 6.54
N HIS A 51 -8.43 -14.24 6.69
CA HIS A 51 -8.64 -13.52 7.96
C HIS A 51 -7.38 -13.41 8.85
N GLN A 52 -6.23 -13.82 8.33
CA GLN A 52 -4.97 -13.77 9.04
C GLN A 52 -4.43 -12.33 9.04
N PRO A 53 -3.81 -11.90 10.14
CA PRO A 53 -3.15 -10.60 10.19
C PRO A 53 -1.83 -10.65 9.40
N PRO A 54 -1.67 -9.89 8.30
CA PRO A 54 -0.44 -9.92 7.54
C PRO A 54 0.65 -9.10 8.28
N PRO A 55 1.81 -9.69 8.59
CA PRO A 55 2.91 -8.97 9.22
C PRO A 55 3.64 -8.08 8.22
N ASN A 56 4.18 -6.93 8.67
CA ASN A 56 4.95 -5.99 7.85
C ASN A 56 4.22 -5.50 6.58
N ALA A 57 2.89 -5.58 6.55
CA ALA A 57 2.07 -5.13 5.45
C ALA A 57 1.94 -3.60 5.48
N ARG A 58 2.07 -2.96 4.31
CA ARG A 58 1.88 -1.52 4.17
C ARG A 58 0.39 -1.18 4.19
N TYR A 59 0.04 -0.06 4.81
CA TYR A 59 -1.32 0.45 4.86
C TYR A 59 -1.38 1.96 4.75
N ARG A 60 -2.55 2.45 4.33
CA ARG A 60 -3.01 3.83 4.42
C ARG A 60 -4.12 3.89 5.47
N LEU A 61 -4.04 4.82 6.41
CA LEU A 61 -5.06 5.00 7.44
C LEU A 61 -5.30 6.49 7.66
N PHE A 62 -6.57 6.90 7.64
CA PHE A 62 -6.95 8.27 7.95
C PHE A 62 -8.40 8.35 8.40
N LEU A 63 -8.73 9.45 9.06
CA LEU A 63 -10.08 9.82 9.45
C LEU A 63 -10.45 11.06 8.63
N PRO A 64 -11.44 10.98 7.73
CA PRO A 64 -11.84 12.12 6.89
C PRO A 64 -12.22 13.34 7.73
N GLY A 65 -11.79 14.52 7.30
CA GLY A 65 -11.98 15.80 7.97
C GLY A 65 -11.14 16.00 9.24
N GLN A 66 -10.24 15.07 9.59
CA GLN A 66 -9.48 15.12 10.84
C GLN A 66 -7.99 15.38 10.61
N VAL A 67 -7.47 16.35 11.35
CA VAL A 67 -6.04 16.56 11.53
C VAL A 67 -5.57 15.82 12.80
N ILE A 68 -4.47 15.08 12.67
CA ILE A 68 -3.81 14.33 13.75
C ILE A 68 -2.56 15.11 14.16
N ALA A 69 -2.49 15.51 15.44
CA ALA A 69 -1.34 16.24 15.96
C ALA A 69 -0.02 15.46 15.73
N GLY A 70 1.00 16.15 15.22
CA GLY A 70 2.29 15.55 14.87
C GLY A 70 2.33 14.89 13.49
N LEU A 71 1.24 14.94 12.70
CA LEU A 71 1.21 14.48 11.32
C LEU A 71 0.76 15.62 10.39
N PRO A 72 1.70 16.33 9.73
CA PRO A 72 1.36 17.49 8.90
C PRO A 72 0.47 17.08 7.73
N VAL A 73 -0.49 17.94 7.42
CA VAL A 73 -1.37 17.80 6.25
C VAL A 73 -0.68 18.41 5.04
N LYS A 74 -0.81 17.79 3.87
CA LYS A 74 -0.26 18.35 2.63
C LYS A 74 -1.02 19.64 2.24
N PRO A 75 -0.38 20.60 1.56
CA PRO A 75 -1.07 21.79 1.05
C PRO A 75 -2.32 21.41 0.24
N GLY A 76 -3.45 22.06 0.52
CA GLY A 76 -4.73 21.79 -0.15
C GLY A 76 -5.46 20.52 0.30
N GLN A 77 -4.94 19.79 1.29
CA GLN A 77 -5.64 18.67 1.92
C GLN A 77 -6.19 19.07 3.29
N HIS A 78 -7.17 18.31 3.76
CA HIS A 78 -7.83 18.54 5.05
C HIS A 78 -7.64 17.39 6.05
N ASP A 79 -7.04 16.29 5.60
CA ASP A 79 -6.93 15.05 6.37
C ASP A 79 -5.45 14.72 6.64
N SER A 80 -5.15 14.33 7.88
CA SER A 80 -3.86 13.73 8.21
C SER A 80 -3.85 12.26 7.76
N VAL A 81 -3.03 11.93 6.74
CA VAL A 81 -2.94 10.58 6.18
C VAL A 81 -1.71 9.84 6.71
N ILE A 82 -1.95 8.68 7.33
CA ILE A 82 -0.91 7.79 7.84
C ILE A 82 -0.56 6.78 6.76
N PHE A 83 0.73 6.69 6.46
CA PHE A 83 1.33 5.56 5.75
C PHE A 83 2.20 4.79 6.73
N GLY A 84 1.91 3.52 6.93
CA GLY A 84 2.62 2.72 7.92
C GLY A 84 2.75 1.25 7.54
N THR A 85 3.46 0.51 8.39
CA THR A 85 3.58 -0.95 8.31
C THR A 85 2.98 -1.61 9.54
N THR A 86 2.42 -2.81 9.38
CA THR A 86 1.84 -3.58 10.48
C THR A 86 2.90 -4.30 11.31
N ASP A 87 2.62 -4.54 12.59
CA ASP A 87 3.44 -5.45 13.41
C ASP A 87 3.18 -6.92 13.07
N ALA A 88 3.88 -7.84 13.76
CA ALA A 88 3.72 -9.28 13.56
C ALA A 88 2.29 -9.81 13.76
N ALA A 89 1.43 -9.06 14.46
CA ALA A 89 0.03 -9.38 14.69
C ALA A 89 -0.90 -8.50 13.83
N GLY A 90 -0.40 -7.89 12.76
CA GLY A 90 -1.18 -7.09 11.83
C GLY A 90 -1.59 -5.71 12.37
N ARG A 91 -1.06 -5.29 13.52
CA ARG A 91 -1.54 -4.07 14.18
C ARG A 91 -0.85 -2.82 13.64
N THR A 92 -1.61 -1.73 13.54
CA THR A 92 -1.13 -0.41 13.10
C THR A 92 -0.44 0.36 14.23
N VAL A 93 0.00 1.59 13.91
CA VAL A 93 0.33 2.61 14.91
C VAL A 93 -0.84 2.87 15.86
N ARG A 94 -0.54 3.47 17.01
CA ARG A 94 -1.56 4.01 17.93
C ARG A 94 -1.86 5.47 17.56
N ILE A 95 -3.14 5.83 17.53
CA ILE A 95 -3.60 7.20 17.25
C ILE A 95 -4.37 7.70 18.46
N ARG A 96 -3.94 8.83 19.02
CA ARG A 96 -4.57 9.46 20.17
C ARG A 96 -5.40 10.65 19.72
N LEU A 97 -6.69 10.62 20.02
CA LEU A 97 -7.64 11.69 19.69
C LEU A 97 -8.39 12.18 20.94
N PRO A 98 -8.84 13.45 20.97
CA PRO A 98 -9.63 13.99 22.07
C PRO A 98 -11.01 13.33 22.20
N THR A 99 -11.55 12.80 21.10
CA THR A 99 -12.86 12.15 21.00
C THR A 99 -12.72 10.73 20.48
N SER A 100 -13.66 9.87 20.87
CA SER A 100 -13.75 8.52 20.31
C SER A 100 -14.42 8.54 18.94
N HIS A 101 -13.77 7.94 17.95
CA HIS A 101 -14.32 7.74 16.61
C HIS A 101 -14.59 6.26 16.31
N PRO A 102 -15.83 5.88 15.94
CA PRO A 102 -16.14 4.50 15.55
C PRO A 102 -15.38 4.08 14.29
N GLN A 103 -15.02 2.79 14.22
CA GLN A 103 -14.27 2.21 13.10
C GLN A 103 -14.84 2.56 11.71
N LYS A 104 -16.17 2.61 11.57
CA LYS A 104 -16.85 2.92 10.29
C LYS A 104 -16.52 4.31 9.71
N GLN A 105 -15.99 5.23 10.52
CA GLN A 105 -15.58 6.56 10.06
C GLN A 105 -14.16 6.56 9.47
N TRP A 106 -13.37 5.52 9.73
CA TRP A 106 -11.99 5.44 9.28
C TRP A 106 -11.90 4.84 7.90
N VAL A 107 -10.97 5.36 7.11
CA VAL A 107 -10.56 4.76 5.86
C VAL A 107 -9.25 4.02 6.11
N PHE A 108 -9.27 2.70 5.89
CA PHE A 108 -8.14 1.83 6.17
C PHE A 108 -7.86 0.91 4.98
N ASN A 109 -6.91 1.31 4.13
CA ASN A 109 -6.57 0.56 2.94
C ASN A 109 -5.28 -0.25 3.15
N PRO A 110 -5.27 -1.54 2.83
CA PRO A 110 -4.03 -2.24 2.50
C PRO A 110 -3.39 -1.57 1.29
N ILE A 111 -2.06 -1.49 1.26
CA ILE A 111 -1.31 -0.92 0.14
C ILE A 111 -0.63 -2.02 -0.65
N ILE A 112 -0.69 -1.89 -1.98
CA ILE A 112 0.02 -2.75 -2.93
C ILE A 112 0.71 -1.90 -4.01
N GLY A 113 1.76 -2.45 -4.62
CA GLY A 113 2.58 -1.72 -5.59
C GLY A 113 3.62 -0.81 -4.95
N GLU A 114 4.40 -0.10 -5.75
CA GLU A 114 5.49 0.75 -5.26
C GLU A 114 5.42 2.15 -5.87
N GLY A 115 5.84 3.16 -5.10
CA GLY A 115 5.88 4.55 -5.54
C GLY A 115 5.02 5.47 -4.67
N ASP A 116 5.01 6.76 -5.01
CA ASP A 116 4.38 7.80 -4.19
C ASP A 116 3.01 8.25 -4.72
N LEU A 117 2.67 7.83 -5.94
CA LEU A 117 1.38 8.06 -6.58
C LEU A 117 0.48 6.87 -6.32
N GLY A 118 -0.81 7.12 -6.12
CA GLY A 118 -1.74 6.03 -5.87
C GLY A 118 -3.17 6.47 -5.65
N GLU A 119 -4.07 5.52 -5.84
CA GLU A 119 -5.51 5.69 -5.84
C GLU A 119 -6.19 4.52 -5.13
N SER A 120 -7.41 4.73 -4.64
CA SER A 120 -8.27 3.68 -4.11
C SER A 120 -9.71 3.98 -4.47
N PHE A 121 -10.51 2.94 -4.69
CA PHE A 121 -11.94 3.10 -4.97
C PHE A 121 -12.76 2.79 -3.73
N ARG A 122 -13.98 3.33 -3.70
CA ARG A 122 -15.02 2.94 -2.75
C ARG A 122 -16.21 2.39 -3.51
N LEU A 123 -16.55 1.14 -3.26
CA LEU A 123 -17.67 0.44 -3.85
C LEU A 123 -18.93 0.74 -3.04
N VAL A 124 -19.96 1.22 -3.72
CA VAL A 124 -21.27 1.54 -3.16
C VAL A 124 -22.36 0.92 -4.02
N GLY A 125 -23.51 0.65 -3.39
CA GLY A 125 -24.68 0.12 -4.06
C GLY A 125 -25.25 1.10 -5.10
N PRO A 126 -26.24 0.67 -5.89
CA PRO A 126 -26.79 1.49 -6.98
C PRO A 126 -27.33 2.86 -6.54
N SER A 127 -27.79 2.99 -5.30
CA SER A 127 -28.25 4.27 -4.73
C SER A 127 -27.11 5.17 -4.23
N GLY A 128 -25.85 4.75 -4.31
CA GLY A 128 -24.67 5.54 -3.92
C GLY A 128 -24.34 5.55 -2.43
N ASP A 129 -25.28 5.17 -1.57
CA ASP A 129 -25.12 5.40 -0.12
C ASP A 129 -24.69 4.16 0.68
N THR A 130 -25.02 2.97 0.17
CA THR A 130 -24.75 1.71 0.90
C THR A 130 -23.39 1.16 0.52
N PRO A 131 -22.41 1.05 1.44
CA PRO A 131 -21.13 0.44 1.13
C PRO A 131 -21.29 -1.02 0.71
N LEU A 132 -20.60 -1.42 -0.35
CA LEU A 132 -20.53 -2.83 -0.76
C LEU A 132 -19.30 -3.47 -0.13
N GLY A 133 -19.46 -4.11 1.02
CA GLY A 133 -18.38 -4.84 1.68
C GLY A 133 -18.26 -6.29 1.24
N SER A 134 -17.06 -6.85 1.35
CA SER A 134 -16.72 -8.21 0.88
C SER A 134 -17.05 -8.44 -0.60
N PHE A 135 -17.01 -7.38 -1.41
CA PHE A 135 -17.35 -7.44 -2.82
C PHE A 135 -16.09 -7.69 -3.65
N PRO A 136 -16.06 -8.72 -4.53
CA PRO A 136 -14.88 -9.05 -5.30
C PRO A 136 -14.59 -7.99 -6.38
N TYR A 137 -13.32 -7.67 -6.54
CA TYR A 137 -12.87 -6.74 -7.57
C TYR A 137 -11.50 -7.12 -8.17
N VAL A 138 -11.20 -6.54 -9.33
CA VAL A 138 -9.86 -6.49 -9.93
C VAL A 138 -9.46 -5.03 -10.15
N LEU A 139 -8.28 -4.66 -9.68
CA LEU A 139 -7.61 -3.40 -9.99
C LEU A 139 -6.56 -3.66 -11.07
N ASP A 140 -6.68 -2.95 -12.19
CA ASP A 140 -5.68 -2.93 -13.26
C ASP A 140 -4.91 -1.61 -13.21
N VAL A 141 -3.66 -1.68 -12.75
CA VAL A 141 -2.72 -0.55 -12.84
C VAL A 141 -2.05 -0.66 -14.19
N GLU A 142 -2.48 0.21 -15.11
CA GLU A 142 -2.19 0.11 -16.53
C GLU A 142 -0.68 -0.01 -16.77
N HIS A 143 -0.28 -0.97 -17.61
CA HIS A 143 1.12 -1.26 -17.92
C HIS A 143 2.01 -1.71 -16.74
N GLU A 144 1.47 -1.95 -15.54
CA GLU A 144 2.27 -2.32 -14.37
C GLU A 144 1.88 -3.69 -13.79
N TYR A 145 0.71 -3.81 -13.18
CA TYR A 145 0.26 -5.04 -12.52
C TYR A 145 -1.27 -5.12 -12.38
N LEU A 146 -1.76 -6.33 -12.15
CA LEU A 146 -3.15 -6.61 -11.74
C LEU A 146 -3.20 -7.00 -10.27
N ALA A 147 -4.27 -6.63 -9.59
CA ALA A 147 -4.52 -7.02 -8.21
C ALA A 147 -5.98 -7.36 -7.96
N CYS A 148 -6.22 -8.56 -7.43
CA CYS A 148 -7.54 -8.98 -6.99
C CYS A 148 -7.71 -8.76 -5.49
N GLY A 149 -8.94 -8.46 -5.09
CA GLY A 149 -9.26 -8.29 -3.69
C GLY A 149 -10.76 -8.31 -3.44
N TYR A 150 -11.10 -8.11 -2.17
CA TYR A 150 -12.46 -7.88 -1.69
C TYR A 150 -12.49 -6.54 -0.99
N SER A 151 -13.55 -5.77 -1.21
CA SER A 151 -13.73 -4.50 -0.50
C SER A 151 -13.90 -4.72 1.00
N ASP A 152 -13.45 -3.76 1.80
CA ASP A 152 -13.67 -3.78 3.25
C ASP A 152 -15.14 -3.52 3.61
N ALA A 153 -15.49 -3.57 4.90
CA ALA A 153 -16.85 -3.32 5.36
C ALA A 153 -17.40 -1.92 5.00
N ASN A 154 -16.54 -0.96 4.67
CA ASN A 154 -16.88 0.39 4.25
C ASN A 154 -16.83 0.57 2.71
N GLY A 155 -16.64 -0.53 1.98
CA GLY A 155 -16.59 -0.59 0.51
C GLY A 155 -15.23 -0.23 -0.08
N TYR A 156 -14.19 0.02 0.72
CA TYR A 156 -12.90 0.45 0.19
C TYR A 156 -12.08 -0.71 -0.38
N THR A 157 -11.42 -0.44 -1.50
CA THR A 157 -10.43 -1.33 -2.11
C THR A 157 -9.05 -1.15 -1.48
N TYR A 158 -8.07 -1.91 -1.97
CA TYR A 158 -6.66 -1.58 -1.80
C TYR A 158 -6.35 -0.17 -2.31
N TYR A 159 -5.33 0.45 -1.70
CA TYR A 159 -4.70 1.64 -2.23
C TYR A 159 -3.51 1.20 -3.09
N VAL A 160 -3.65 1.34 -4.40
CA VAL A 160 -2.64 0.90 -5.37
C VAL A 160 -1.63 1.99 -5.59
N GLN A 161 -0.36 1.62 -5.74
CA GLN A 161 0.72 2.57 -5.94
C GLN A 161 1.51 2.30 -7.21
N SER A 162 1.95 3.39 -7.82
CA SER A 162 2.86 3.38 -8.98
C SER A 162 3.93 4.45 -8.83
N ARG A 163 5.09 4.21 -9.45
CA ARG A 163 6.22 5.17 -9.47
C ARG A 163 6.00 6.33 -10.43
N THR A 164 5.18 6.12 -11.45
CA THR A 164 4.81 7.11 -12.47
C THR A 164 3.29 7.23 -12.51
N PRO A 165 2.72 8.34 -13.01
CA PRO A 165 1.28 8.43 -13.22
C PRO A 165 0.80 7.26 -14.11
N ARG A 166 -0.25 6.56 -13.66
CA ARG A 166 -0.87 5.43 -14.37
C ARG A 166 -2.38 5.55 -14.23
N ASN A 167 -3.10 5.10 -15.26
CA ASN A 167 -4.53 4.87 -15.11
C ASN A 167 -4.74 3.63 -14.23
N VAL A 168 -5.74 3.71 -13.38
CA VAL A 168 -6.18 2.57 -12.56
C VAL A 168 -7.61 2.27 -12.93
N ASN A 169 -7.84 1.07 -13.47
CA ASN A 169 -9.18 0.61 -13.80
C ASN A 169 -9.68 -0.35 -12.71
N LEU A 170 -10.95 -0.18 -12.33
CA LEU A 170 -11.63 -1.05 -11.40
C LEU A 170 -12.65 -1.89 -12.17
N HIS A 171 -12.55 -3.21 -12.03
CA HIS A 171 -13.52 -4.17 -12.55
C HIS A 171 -14.23 -4.84 -11.38
N THR A 172 -15.56 -4.87 -11.43
CA THR A 172 -16.43 -5.42 -10.38
C THR A 172 -17.24 -6.59 -10.93
N GLY A 173 -17.52 -7.59 -10.07
CA GLY A 173 -18.36 -8.75 -10.38
C GLY A 173 -17.62 -10.08 -10.33
N MET A 174 -18.37 -11.17 -10.07
CA MET A 174 -17.88 -12.52 -10.36
C MET A 174 -17.83 -12.66 -11.88
N LEU A 175 -16.67 -13.01 -12.44
CA LEU A 175 -16.64 -13.57 -13.79
C LEU A 175 -17.40 -14.90 -13.75
N GLY A 176 -18.71 -14.82 -13.96
CA GLY A 176 -19.61 -15.97 -14.00
C GLY A 176 -19.19 -16.89 -15.13
N GLY A 177 -18.78 -18.11 -14.77
CA GLY A 177 -18.53 -19.17 -15.72
C GLY A 177 -17.09 -19.24 -16.25
N SER A 178 -16.10 -19.48 -15.37
CA SER A 178 -14.87 -20.16 -15.78
C SER A 178 -14.06 -20.68 -14.59
N ALA A 179 -14.44 -21.85 -14.08
CA ALA A 179 -13.48 -22.73 -13.41
C ALA A 179 -12.43 -23.30 -14.40
N ALA A 180 -12.52 -22.98 -15.70
CA ALA A 180 -11.64 -23.48 -16.77
C ALA A 180 -10.76 -22.40 -17.46
N HIS A 181 -10.77 -21.13 -17.04
CA HIS A 181 -9.87 -20.09 -17.59
C HIS A 181 -8.65 -19.83 -16.70
N CYS A 182 -8.06 -20.86 -16.10
CA CYS A 182 -6.75 -20.74 -15.44
C CYS A 182 -5.56 -20.67 -16.42
N GLY A 183 -5.81 -20.49 -17.73
CA GLY A 183 -4.79 -20.35 -18.77
C GLY A 183 -4.75 -18.98 -19.45
N ASN A 184 -5.71 -18.08 -19.17
CA ASN A 184 -5.74 -16.77 -19.82
C ASN A 184 -5.84 -15.65 -18.80
N ARG A 185 -5.24 -14.52 -19.17
CA ARG A 185 -4.67 -13.42 -18.34
C ARG A 185 -5.66 -12.65 -17.44
N SER A 186 -6.86 -13.17 -17.20
CA SER A 186 -8.04 -12.41 -16.74
C SER A 186 -8.94 -13.14 -15.73
N SER A 187 -8.56 -14.31 -15.19
CA SER A 187 -9.39 -15.00 -14.17
C SER A 187 -9.09 -14.52 -12.74
N PRO A 188 -10.07 -14.03 -11.95
CA PRO A 188 -9.85 -13.41 -10.63
C PRO A 188 -9.53 -14.43 -9.53
N SER A 189 -9.70 -15.72 -9.81
CA SER A 189 -9.42 -16.81 -8.87
C SER A 189 -7.93 -17.16 -8.73
N CYS A 190 -7.03 -16.55 -9.55
CA CYS A 190 -5.60 -16.86 -9.55
C CYS A 190 -4.67 -15.65 -9.40
N CYS A 191 -5.18 -14.46 -9.11
CA CYS A 191 -4.34 -13.26 -9.08
C CYS A 191 -3.74 -13.00 -7.69
N ARG A 192 -2.66 -13.71 -7.38
CA ARG A 192 -1.61 -13.16 -6.53
C ARG A 192 -0.68 -12.33 -7.41
N TRP A 193 -0.33 -11.13 -6.94
CA TRP A 193 0.53 -10.11 -7.53
C TRP A 193 1.35 -10.56 -8.75
N ARG A 194 0.98 -10.12 -9.96
CA ARG A 194 1.73 -10.41 -11.19
C ARG A 194 2.29 -9.11 -11.78
N SER A 195 3.59 -8.90 -11.61
CA SER A 195 4.34 -7.90 -12.40
C SER A 195 4.35 -8.34 -13.87
N ARG A 196 4.04 -7.43 -14.80
CA ARG A 196 4.09 -7.74 -16.25
C ARG A 196 5.50 -8.06 -16.75
N ASN A 197 6.55 -7.76 -15.99
CA ASN A 197 7.97 -7.92 -16.36
C ASN A 197 8.73 -9.00 -15.56
N ALA A 198 8.06 -9.85 -14.79
CA ALA A 198 8.73 -10.93 -14.05
C ALA A 198 8.97 -12.16 -14.95
N THR A 199 10.19 -12.70 -14.91
CA THR A 199 10.56 -14.02 -15.47
C THR A 199 9.66 -15.13 -14.90
N PRO A 200 9.43 -16.25 -15.62
CA PRO A 200 8.31 -17.17 -15.40
C PRO A 200 8.35 -18.04 -14.12
N ALA A 201 9.19 -17.72 -13.13
CA ALA A 201 9.49 -18.60 -11.99
C ALA A 201 8.72 -18.29 -10.68
N ALA A 202 7.72 -17.41 -10.66
CA ALA A 202 6.95 -17.12 -9.43
C ALA A 202 5.45 -17.46 -9.58
N TRP A 203 5.15 -18.72 -9.86
CA TRP A 203 3.82 -19.28 -9.64
C TRP A 203 3.77 -19.85 -8.23
N LEU A 204 3.00 -19.24 -7.33
CA LEU A 204 2.68 -19.85 -6.04
C LEU A 204 1.16 -20.03 -5.95
N PRO A 205 0.67 -21.27 -5.78
CA PRO A 205 -0.75 -21.52 -5.63
C PRO A 205 -1.29 -20.90 -4.33
N CYS A 206 -2.58 -20.62 -4.34
CA CYS A 206 -3.33 -19.83 -3.35
C CYS A 206 -3.41 -20.44 -1.93
N SER A 207 -2.61 -21.47 -1.60
CA SER A 207 -2.67 -22.19 -0.32
C SER A 207 -1.32 -22.45 0.36
N THR A 208 -0.20 -21.92 -0.14
CA THR A 208 1.12 -22.18 0.47
C THR A 208 1.87 -20.90 0.83
N SER A 209 2.09 -20.73 2.13
CA SER A 209 3.03 -19.80 2.73
C SER A 209 4.43 -20.02 2.14
N ALA A 210 4.84 -19.20 1.18
CA ALA A 210 6.22 -19.22 0.70
C ALA A 210 7.12 -18.42 1.64
N ARG A 211 7.91 -19.16 2.42
CA ARG A 211 9.19 -18.68 2.98
C ARG A 211 10.17 -18.50 1.83
N PHE A 212 10.78 -17.32 1.70
CA PHE A 212 11.94 -17.16 0.83
C PHE A 212 13.18 -17.78 1.51
N PRO A 213 14.06 -18.49 0.79
CA PRO A 213 15.38 -18.84 1.30
C PRO A 213 16.25 -17.57 1.33
N THR A 214 16.82 -17.26 2.51
CA THR A 214 17.97 -16.37 2.63
C THR A 214 19.19 -17.10 2.07
N THR A 215 19.71 -16.63 0.94
CA THR A 215 21.07 -16.98 0.51
C THR A 215 22.08 -16.24 1.39
N ALA A 216 23.03 -17.01 1.92
CA ALA A 216 24.29 -16.55 2.45
C ALA A 216 25.21 -16.05 1.32
#